data_AF-A0A382V8T9-F1
#
_entry.id   AF-A0A382V8T9-F1
#
_cell.length_a   1.000
_cell.length_b   1.000
_cell.length_c   1.000
_cell.angle_alpha   90.00
_cell.angle_beta   90.00
_cell.angle_gamma   90.00
#
_symmetry.space_group_name_H-M   'P 1'
#
loop_
_entity.id
_entity.type
_entity.pdbx_description
1 polymer ?
#
loop_
_entity_poly.entity_id
_entity_poly.type
_entity_poly.pdbx_seq_one_letter_code
_entity_poly.pdbx_strand_id
1 'polypeptide(L)'
;MSFAAISFLFGEGVTFRGKTKDQLMGQAIPLAFANMITNNYNILPSQINPQRGSFLIIAPDGIMNYLGDFVAFKNSQGYDVDVVSLSEAGGSATTVKTTIESKLAEDPMLEYVLLIGDVDGFAAFPSFYYGPDNDVSDQKYTHIIGGDNVPDVFIGRLSIDSLSDFAVILSKTINYARDPLAYDSGWLDRGLIVAGNYSNTYPIPITPKWTSYWLRDELLDYGYSQIDTVFYPPVQQGAPYIIQ
;
A
#
# COMPACT_ATOMS: atom_id res chain seq x y z
N MET A 1 -14.92 44.74 -28.65
CA MET A 1 -14.92 44.46 -27.21
C MET A 1 -14.85 42.95 -27.04
N SER A 2 -13.67 42.42 -26.70
CA SER A 2 -13.49 41.00 -26.43
C SER A 2 -13.87 40.76 -24.97
N PHE A 3 -14.91 39.95 -24.73
CA PHE A 3 -15.23 39.49 -23.39
C PHE A 3 -14.26 38.35 -23.06
N ALA A 4 -13.28 38.63 -22.19
CA ALA A 4 -12.50 37.58 -21.54
C ALA A 4 -13.44 36.85 -20.57
N ALA A 5 -13.77 35.60 -20.88
CA ALA A 5 -14.40 34.70 -19.92
C ALA A 5 -13.37 34.40 -18.83
N ILE A 6 -13.58 34.98 -17.64
CA ILE A 6 -12.82 34.64 -16.44
C ILE A 6 -13.39 33.31 -15.95
N SER A 7 -12.71 32.20 -16.28
CA SER A 7 -12.92 30.92 -15.64
C SER A 7 -12.36 31.00 -14.22
N PHE A 8 -13.26 31.11 -13.23
CA PHE A 8 -12.91 30.89 -11.84
C PHE A 8 -12.62 29.39 -11.66
N LEU A 9 -11.34 29.03 -11.62
CA LEU A 9 -10.89 27.78 -11.02
C LEU A 9 -11.10 27.93 -9.51
N PHE A 10 -12.27 27.51 -9.02
CA PHE A 10 -12.38 27.14 -7.61
C PHE A 10 -11.40 25.99 -7.41
N GLY A 11 -10.39 26.16 -6.56
CA GLY A 11 -9.65 25.02 -6.06
C GLY A 11 -10.67 24.08 -5.44
N GLU A 12 -10.93 22.95 -6.08
CA GLU A 12 -11.74 21.91 -5.46
C GLU A 12 -11.06 21.61 -4.13
N GLY A 13 -11.78 21.82 -3.03
CA GLY A 13 -11.30 21.42 -1.72
C GLY A 13 -10.91 19.94 -1.75
N VAL A 14 -10.06 19.50 -0.83
CA VAL A 14 -9.59 18.12 -0.77
C VAL A 14 -10.76 17.14 -0.96
N THR A 15 -10.69 16.30 -2.00
CA THR A 15 -11.70 15.28 -2.28
C THR A 15 -11.15 13.88 -2.00
N PHE A 16 -12.02 12.97 -1.58
CA PHE A 16 -11.75 11.56 -1.36
C PHE A 16 -12.61 10.85 -2.39
N ARG A 17 -11.96 10.28 -3.41
CA ARG A 17 -12.66 9.64 -4.53
C ARG A 17 -13.72 10.57 -5.16
N GLY A 18 -13.41 11.88 -5.26
CA GLY A 18 -14.32 12.90 -5.78
C GLY A 18 -15.49 13.29 -4.87
N LYS A 19 -15.59 12.75 -3.64
CA LYS A 19 -16.66 13.07 -2.69
C LYS A 19 -16.32 14.29 -1.82
N THR A 20 -17.31 15.12 -1.55
CA THR A 20 -17.22 16.23 -0.60
C THR A 20 -17.46 15.76 0.83
N LYS A 21 -17.14 16.61 1.82
CA LYS A 21 -17.41 16.36 3.25
C LYS A 21 -18.86 15.93 3.50
N ASP A 22 -19.82 16.67 2.99
CA ASP A 22 -21.24 16.44 3.23
C ASP A 22 -21.71 15.10 2.63
N GLN A 23 -21.10 14.67 1.53
CA GLN A 23 -21.38 13.37 0.91
C GLN A 23 -20.78 12.18 1.67
N LEU A 24 -19.80 12.41 2.55
CA LEU A 24 -19.16 11.37 3.36
C LEU A 24 -19.82 11.21 4.74
N MET A 25 -20.50 12.26 5.23
CA MET A 25 -21.14 12.22 6.54
C MET A 25 -22.26 11.17 6.57
N GLY A 26 -22.20 10.27 7.57
CA GLY A 26 -23.18 9.20 7.76
C GLY A 26 -23.16 8.08 6.72
N GLN A 27 -22.33 8.18 5.67
CA GLN A 27 -22.14 7.09 4.71
C GLN A 27 -21.12 6.07 5.25
N ALA A 28 -21.27 4.82 4.81
CA ALA A 28 -20.23 3.83 5.02
C ALA A 28 -18.98 4.24 4.24
N ILE A 29 -17.82 4.15 4.89
CA ILE A 29 -16.52 4.40 4.27
C ILE A 29 -15.57 3.24 4.61
N PRO A 30 -14.62 2.89 3.72
CA PRO A 30 -13.68 1.83 4.03
C PRO A 30 -12.78 2.22 5.21
N LEU A 31 -12.63 1.30 6.15
CA LEU A 31 -12.02 1.53 7.47
C LEU A 31 -10.60 2.10 7.38
N ALA A 32 -9.76 1.61 6.47
CA ALA A 32 -8.37 2.07 6.32
C ALA A 32 -8.26 3.54 5.88
N PHE A 33 -9.28 4.09 5.23
CA PHE A 33 -9.31 5.51 4.84
C PHE A 33 -9.88 6.43 5.91
N ALA A 34 -10.39 5.89 7.03
CA ALA A 34 -11.05 6.68 8.07
C ALA A 34 -10.14 7.81 8.60
N ASN A 35 -8.88 7.49 8.94
CA ASN A 35 -7.94 8.47 9.46
C ASN A 35 -7.59 9.56 8.42
N MET A 36 -7.41 9.16 7.16
CA MET A 36 -7.16 10.11 6.07
C MET A 36 -8.34 11.07 5.90
N ILE A 37 -9.56 10.54 5.91
CA ILE A 37 -10.77 11.34 5.76
C ILE A 37 -10.98 12.26 6.98
N THR A 38 -10.86 11.77 8.21
CA THR A 38 -11.05 12.61 9.40
C THR A 38 -10.07 13.78 9.43
N ASN A 39 -8.80 13.54 9.07
CA ASN A 39 -7.77 14.57 9.10
C ASN A 39 -7.91 15.56 7.95
N ASN A 40 -8.14 15.07 6.73
CA ASN A 40 -8.22 15.95 5.55
C ASN A 40 -9.47 16.83 5.55
N TYR A 41 -10.58 16.35 6.12
CA TYR A 41 -11.86 17.08 6.14
C TYR A 41 -12.23 17.69 7.49
N ASN A 42 -11.38 17.50 8.51
CA ASN A 42 -11.65 17.89 9.89
C ASN A 42 -13.07 17.43 10.32
N ILE A 43 -13.34 16.13 10.12
CA ILE A 43 -14.59 15.45 10.50
C ILE A 43 -14.31 14.68 11.78
N LEU A 44 -15.21 14.77 12.77
CA LEU A 44 -15.08 13.99 13.99
C LEU A 44 -15.32 12.50 13.67
N PRO A 45 -14.60 11.56 14.31
CA PRO A 45 -14.81 10.13 14.09
C PRO A 45 -16.27 9.66 14.30
N SER A 46 -17.04 10.35 15.14
CA SER A 46 -18.46 10.06 15.37
C SER A 46 -19.40 10.45 14.23
N GLN A 47 -18.92 11.21 13.23
CA GLN A 47 -19.71 11.71 12.11
C GLN A 47 -19.54 10.88 10.82
N ILE A 48 -18.66 9.88 10.85
CA ILE A 48 -18.41 8.91 9.80
C ILE A 48 -18.81 7.52 10.27
N ASN A 49 -19.04 6.60 9.34
CA ASN A 49 -19.33 5.20 9.64
C ASN A 49 -18.27 4.30 8.99
N PRO A 50 -17.06 4.17 9.57
CA PRO A 50 -16.03 3.29 9.03
C PRO A 50 -16.45 1.82 9.14
N GLN A 51 -16.38 1.11 8.03
CA GLN A 51 -16.67 -0.33 7.97
C GLN A 51 -15.56 -1.04 7.19
N ARG A 52 -15.38 -2.33 7.44
CA ARG A 52 -14.51 -3.15 6.59
C ARG A 52 -15.02 -3.06 5.15
N GLY A 53 -14.11 -2.76 4.23
CA GLY A 53 -14.43 -2.71 2.81
C GLY A 53 -14.24 -4.05 2.12
N SER A 54 -14.42 -4.05 0.80
CA SER A 54 -14.16 -5.22 -0.02
C SER A 54 -12.68 -5.37 -0.36
N PHE A 55 -12.30 -6.60 -0.68
CA PHE A 55 -10.93 -7.02 -0.95
C PHE A 55 -10.91 -7.77 -2.30
N LEU A 56 -10.39 -7.12 -3.33
CA LEU A 56 -10.27 -7.70 -4.67
C LEU A 56 -8.95 -8.44 -4.83
N ILE A 57 -8.99 -9.70 -5.23
CA ILE A 57 -7.83 -10.50 -5.61
C ILE A 57 -7.84 -10.68 -7.13
N ILE A 58 -6.73 -10.37 -7.80
CA ILE A 58 -6.54 -10.65 -9.22
C ILE A 58 -5.34 -11.58 -9.38
N ALA A 59 -5.55 -12.72 -10.03
CA ALA A 59 -4.58 -13.80 -10.07
C ALA A 59 -4.60 -14.55 -11.43
N PRO A 60 -3.47 -15.11 -11.90
CA PRO A 60 -3.43 -15.96 -13.06
C PRO A 60 -4.35 -17.17 -12.90
N ASP A 61 -5.00 -17.56 -13.99
CA ASP A 61 -5.99 -18.63 -14.03
C ASP A 61 -5.50 -19.94 -13.41
N GLY A 62 -4.23 -20.27 -13.66
CA GLY A 62 -3.59 -21.50 -13.18
C GLY A 62 -3.50 -21.62 -11.64
N ILE A 63 -3.64 -20.51 -10.90
CA ILE A 63 -3.56 -20.51 -9.44
C ILE A 63 -4.89 -20.30 -8.72
N MET A 64 -5.98 -20.02 -9.47
CA MET A 64 -7.28 -19.68 -8.90
C MET A 64 -7.81 -20.74 -7.93
N ASN A 65 -7.61 -22.02 -8.26
CA ASN A 65 -8.09 -23.15 -7.45
C ASN A 65 -7.38 -23.28 -6.09
N TYR A 66 -6.25 -22.61 -5.88
CA TYR A 66 -5.48 -22.66 -4.64
C TYR A 66 -5.79 -21.50 -3.69
N LEU A 67 -6.69 -20.59 -4.06
CA LEU A 67 -7.02 -19.40 -3.27
C LEU A 67 -8.06 -19.64 -2.17
N GLY A 68 -8.75 -20.78 -2.18
CA GLY A 68 -9.90 -21.04 -1.31
C GLY A 68 -9.64 -20.76 0.18
N ASP A 69 -8.56 -21.31 0.74
CA ASP A 69 -8.22 -21.12 2.15
C ASP A 69 -7.87 -19.67 2.48
N PHE A 70 -7.19 -18.97 1.56
CA PHE A 70 -6.82 -17.58 1.75
C PHE A 70 -8.04 -16.65 1.67
N VAL A 71 -8.95 -16.91 0.72
CA VAL A 71 -10.24 -16.21 0.59
C VAL A 71 -11.08 -16.41 1.85
N ALA A 72 -11.23 -17.66 2.32
CA ALA A 72 -11.94 -17.95 3.56
C ALA A 72 -11.31 -17.25 4.77
N PHE A 73 -9.97 -17.23 4.85
CA PHE A 73 -9.25 -16.49 5.87
C PHE A 73 -9.54 -14.98 5.81
N LYS A 74 -9.48 -14.35 4.63
CA LYS A 74 -9.79 -12.92 4.48
C LYS A 74 -11.25 -12.61 4.82
N ASN A 75 -12.20 -13.43 4.37
CA ASN A 75 -13.60 -13.32 4.78
C ASN A 75 -13.77 -13.41 6.30
N SER A 76 -13.02 -14.28 6.99
CA SER A 76 -13.07 -14.37 8.46
C SER A 76 -12.57 -13.12 9.20
N GLN A 77 -11.83 -12.23 8.52
CA GLN A 77 -11.39 -10.93 9.03
C GLN A 77 -12.41 -9.80 8.78
N GLY A 78 -13.56 -10.13 8.18
CA GLY A 78 -14.66 -9.22 7.87
C GLY A 78 -14.55 -8.50 6.52
N TYR A 79 -13.65 -8.93 5.63
CA TYR A 79 -13.60 -8.41 4.26
C TYR A 79 -14.62 -9.12 3.37
N ASP A 80 -15.26 -8.39 2.46
CA ASP A 80 -15.99 -8.98 1.35
C ASP A 80 -15.01 -9.28 0.21
N VAL A 81 -14.60 -10.55 0.07
CA VAL A 81 -13.54 -10.93 -0.86
C VAL A 81 -14.11 -11.27 -2.24
N ASP A 82 -13.57 -10.63 -3.27
CA ASP A 82 -13.84 -10.94 -4.67
C ASP A 82 -12.57 -11.45 -5.35
N VAL A 83 -12.70 -12.41 -6.26
CA VAL A 83 -11.57 -13.03 -6.96
C VAL A 83 -11.82 -13.04 -8.45
N VAL A 84 -10.95 -12.36 -9.19
CA VAL A 84 -11.01 -12.22 -10.63
C VAL A 84 -9.79 -12.87 -11.26
N SER A 85 -10.00 -13.69 -12.29
CA SER A 85 -8.89 -14.27 -13.04
C SER A 85 -8.20 -13.21 -13.91
N LEU A 86 -6.90 -13.38 -14.18
CA LEU A 86 -6.17 -12.46 -15.05
C LEU A 86 -6.75 -12.46 -16.48
N SER A 87 -7.23 -13.60 -16.97
CA SER A 87 -7.91 -13.69 -18.26
C SER A 87 -9.21 -12.86 -18.32
N GLU A 88 -9.99 -12.87 -17.23
CA GLU A 88 -11.19 -12.06 -17.08
C GLU A 88 -10.87 -10.56 -16.94
N ALA A 89 -9.76 -10.22 -16.27
CA ALA A 89 -9.25 -8.84 -16.18
C ALA A 89 -8.57 -8.35 -17.49
N GLY A 90 -8.62 -9.15 -18.57
CA GLY A 90 -8.16 -8.78 -19.91
C GLY A 90 -6.65 -8.94 -20.15
N GLY A 91 -5.88 -9.43 -19.17
CA GLY A 91 -4.49 -9.86 -19.36
C GLY A 91 -3.43 -8.78 -19.60
N SER A 92 -3.80 -7.49 -19.62
CA SER A 92 -2.87 -6.36 -19.78
C SER A 92 -2.95 -5.39 -18.60
N ALA A 93 -1.91 -4.59 -18.38
CA ALA A 93 -1.90 -3.63 -17.27
C ALA A 93 -3.04 -2.60 -17.39
N THR A 94 -3.31 -2.12 -18.62
CA THR A 94 -4.41 -1.19 -18.86
C THR A 94 -5.77 -1.82 -18.58
N THR A 95 -6.01 -3.05 -19.03
CA THR A 95 -7.30 -3.72 -18.81
C THR A 95 -7.50 -4.10 -17.34
N VAL A 96 -6.46 -4.58 -16.66
CA VAL A 96 -6.50 -4.86 -15.21
C VAL A 96 -6.83 -3.59 -14.44
N LYS A 97 -6.23 -2.45 -14.80
CA LYS A 97 -6.60 -1.16 -14.22
C LYS A 97 -8.08 -0.86 -14.44
N THR A 98 -8.57 -0.95 -15.68
CA THR A 98 -9.99 -0.72 -15.98
C THR A 98 -10.94 -1.65 -15.22
N THR A 99 -10.55 -2.91 -14.96
CA THR A 99 -11.30 -3.82 -14.10
C THR A 99 -11.38 -3.30 -12.67
N ILE A 100 -10.26 -2.83 -12.09
CA ILE A 100 -10.24 -2.23 -10.74
C ILE A 100 -11.09 -0.96 -10.69
N GLU A 101 -10.99 -0.10 -11.72
CA GLU A 101 -11.79 1.13 -11.84
C GLU A 101 -13.29 0.81 -11.85
N SER A 102 -13.69 -0.21 -12.64
CA SER A 102 -15.07 -0.67 -12.71
C SER A 102 -15.55 -1.25 -11.39
N LYS A 103 -14.71 -2.03 -10.71
CA LYS A 103 -15.05 -2.60 -9.39
C LYS A 103 -15.24 -1.52 -8.34
N LEU A 104 -14.37 -0.50 -8.31
CA LEU A 104 -14.50 0.63 -7.39
C LEU A 104 -15.77 1.46 -7.67
N ALA A 105 -16.16 1.59 -8.94
CA ALA A 105 -17.37 2.30 -9.31
C ALA A 105 -18.65 1.55 -8.90
N GLU A 106 -18.65 0.21 -9.02
CA GLU A 106 -19.74 -0.66 -8.57
C GLU A 106 -19.81 -0.73 -7.04
N ASP A 107 -18.65 -0.84 -6.40
CA ASP A 107 -18.51 -0.95 -4.96
C ASP A 107 -17.58 0.16 -4.41
N PRO A 108 -18.16 1.30 -3.97
CA PRO A 108 -17.41 2.37 -3.33
C PRO A 108 -16.71 1.97 -2.03
N MET A 109 -16.96 0.77 -1.49
CA MET A 109 -16.29 0.23 -0.32
C MET A 109 -15.01 -0.56 -0.66
N LEU A 110 -14.63 -0.70 -1.94
CA LEU A 110 -13.37 -1.34 -2.32
C LEU A 110 -12.19 -0.69 -1.58
N GLU A 111 -11.49 -1.49 -0.77
CA GLU A 111 -10.46 -1.01 0.15
C GLU A 111 -9.07 -1.48 -0.29
N TYR A 112 -8.97 -2.78 -0.61
CA TYR A 112 -7.72 -3.44 -0.96
C TYR A 112 -7.80 -4.15 -2.29
N VAL A 113 -6.72 -4.07 -3.05
CA VAL A 113 -6.45 -4.90 -4.24
C VAL A 113 -5.18 -5.70 -3.99
N LEU A 114 -5.26 -7.01 -4.23
CA LEU A 114 -4.11 -7.91 -4.17
C LEU A 114 -3.87 -8.52 -5.54
N LEU A 115 -2.71 -8.22 -6.10
CA LEU A 115 -2.22 -8.90 -7.29
C LEU A 115 -1.43 -10.14 -6.85
N ILE A 116 -1.55 -11.24 -7.58
CA ILE A 116 -0.74 -12.43 -7.34
C ILE A 116 -0.05 -12.80 -8.63
N GLY A 117 1.28 -12.89 -8.61
CA GLY A 117 2.10 -13.15 -9.78
C GLY A 117 3.28 -12.21 -9.92
N ASP A 118 4.28 -12.64 -10.68
CA ASP A 118 5.50 -11.88 -10.96
C ASP A 118 5.40 -11.15 -12.30
N VAL A 119 6.36 -10.31 -12.65
CA VAL A 119 6.42 -9.63 -13.96
C VAL A 119 6.66 -10.62 -15.11
N ASP A 120 7.17 -11.81 -14.81
CA ASP A 120 7.42 -12.87 -15.77
C ASP A 120 7.19 -14.28 -15.15
N GLY A 121 7.65 -15.32 -15.86
CA GLY A 121 7.69 -16.67 -15.31
C GLY A 121 6.35 -17.41 -15.23
N PHE A 122 6.26 -18.31 -14.25
CA PHE A 122 5.14 -19.26 -14.07
C PHE A 122 3.80 -18.56 -13.86
N ALA A 123 3.82 -17.44 -13.14
CA ALA A 123 2.65 -16.65 -12.78
C ALA A 123 2.78 -15.21 -13.31
N ALA A 124 3.22 -15.07 -14.56
CA ALA A 124 3.40 -13.76 -15.18
C ALA A 124 2.12 -12.91 -15.08
N PHE A 125 2.28 -11.68 -14.63
CA PHE A 125 1.23 -10.73 -14.33
C PHE A 125 1.66 -9.33 -14.78
N PRO A 126 0.85 -8.63 -15.58
CA PRO A 126 1.23 -7.37 -16.18
C PRO A 126 1.48 -6.27 -15.14
N SER A 127 2.38 -5.35 -15.46
CA SER A 127 2.71 -4.20 -14.61
C SER A 127 2.81 -2.93 -15.42
N PHE A 128 2.76 -1.79 -14.75
CA PHE A 128 3.16 -0.53 -15.37
C PHE A 128 4.64 -0.29 -15.19
N TYR A 129 5.17 0.63 -16.00
CA TYR A 129 6.56 1.01 -16.00
C TYR A 129 6.70 2.54 -15.91
N TYR A 130 7.78 3.00 -15.27
CA TYR A 130 8.19 4.40 -15.19
C TYR A 130 9.60 4.58 -15.74
N GLY A 131 9.85 5.77 -16.29
CA GLY A 131 11.17 6.19 -16.72
C GLY A 131 11.74 5.41 -17.91
N PRO A 132 12.95 5.81 -18.37
CA PRO A 132 13.68 5.10 -19.42
C PRO A 132 14.24 3.75 -18.93
N ASP A 133 14.38 3.56 -17.62
CA ASP A 133 14.98 2.37 -17.00
C ASP A 133 13.99 1.21 -16.81
N ASN A 134 12.74 1.37 -17.28
CA ASN A 134 11.66 0.40 -17.13
C ASN A 134 11.42 0.00 -15.66
N ASP A 135 11.31 0.99 -14.78
CA ASP A 135 11.01 0.78 -13.37
C ASP A 135 9.57 0.26 -13.21
N VAL A 136 9.45 -1.01 -12.85
CA VAL A 136 8.17 -1.69 -12.63
C VAL A 136 7.41 -1.03 -11.48
N SER A 137 6.11 -0.82 -11.64
CA SER A 137 5.26 -0.28 -10.58
C SER A 137 3.81 -0.72 -10.68
N ASP A 138 3.22 -1.01 -9.52
CA ASP A 138 1.79 -1.25 -9.35
C ASP A 138 1.02 0.01 -8.95
N GLN A 139 1.69 1.12 -8.63
CA GLN A 139 1.05 2.34 -8.11
C GLN A 139 0.00 2.90 -9.08
N LYS A 140 0.25 2.82 -10.39
CA LYS A 140 -0.69 3.30 -11.43
C LYS A 140 -2.03 2.56 -11.42
N TYR A 141 -2.11 1.34 -10.88
CA TYR A 141 -3.40 0.66 -10.70
C TYR A 141 -4.33 1.38 -9.71
N THR A 142 -3.76 2.18 -8.80
CA THR A 142 -4.50 2.82 -7.71
C THR A 142 -4.95 4.25 -8.01
N HIS A 143 -4.41 4.89 -9.06
CA HIS A 143 -4.76 6.27 -9.42
C HIS A 143 -5.97 6.25 -10.36
N ILE A 144 -7.18 6.31 -9.80
CA ILE A 144 -8.44 6.04 -10.50
C ILE A 144 -9.26 7.32 -10.68
N ILE A 145 -9.38 8.13 -9.63
CA ILE A 145 -10.25 9.32 -9.56
C ILE A 145 -9.37 10.56 -9.39
N GLY A 146 -9.84 11.70 -9.91
CA GLY A 146 -9.21 13.02 -9.67
C GLY A 146 -8.00 13.34 -10.55
N GLY A 147 -7.40 12.35 -11.22
CA GLY A 147 -6.26 12.59 -12.10
C GLY A 147 -4.98 13.02 -11.36
N ASP A 148 -4.87 12.64 -10.09
CA ASP A 148 -3.70 12.88 -9.24
C ASP A 148 -2.92 11.57 -8.99
N ASN A 149 -1.96 11.62 -8.06
CA ASN A 149 -1.15 10.46 -7.65
C ASN A 149 -1.50 10.01 -6.22
N VAL A 150 -2.72 10.27 -5.76
CA VAL A 150 -3.21 9.77 -4.47
C VAL A 150 -3.86 8.42 -4.72
N PRO A 151 -3.40 7.33 -4.07
CA PRO A 151 -4.04 6.03 -4.22
C PRO A 151 -5.50 6.05 -3.77
N ASP A 152 -6.42 5.71 -4.68
CA ASP A 152 -7.84 5.54 -4.37
C ASP A 152 -8.11 4.22 -3.66
N VAL A 153 -7.25 3.21 -3.82
CA VAL A 153 -7.32 1.89 -3.17
C VAL A 153 -5.93 1.50 -2.67
N PHE A 154 -5.85 0.66 -1.64
CA PHE A 154 -4.57 0.10 -1.21
C PHE A 154 -4.21 -1.09 -2.09
N ILE A 155 -2.97 -1.16 -2.56
CA ILE A 155 -2.50 -2.27 -3.41
C ILE A 155 -1.30 -2.99 -2.81
N GLY A 156 -1.26 -4.31 -3.02
CA GLY A 156 -0.08 -5.13 -2.80
C GLY A 156 0.02 -6.22 -3.85
N ARG A 157 1.23 -6.78 -4.01
CA ARG A 157 1.50 -7.91 -4.89
C ARG A 157 2.16 -9.05 -4.12
N LEU A 158 1.64 -10.26 -4.25
CA LEU A 158 2.34 -11.48 -3.88
C LEU A 158 3.10 -11.99 -5.12
N SER A 159 4.36 -11.60 -5.24
CA SER A 159 5.26 -12.10 -6.29
C SER A 159 5.58 -13.56 -6.04
N ILE A 160 5.36 -14.40 -7.05
CA ILE A 160 5.56 -15.85 -6.95
C ILE A 160 6.18 -16.39 -8.25
N ASP A 161 7.23 -17.19 -8.10
CA ASP A 161 7.85 -17.92 -9.21
C ASP A 161 7.44 -19.40 -9.25
N SER A 162 6.76 -19.87 -8.21
CA SER A 162 6.32 -21.27 -8.09
C SER A 162 5.11 -21.44 -7.17
N LEU A 163 4.42 -22.59 -7.27
CA LEU A 163 3.37 -22.97 -6.32
C LEU A 163 3.91 -23.16 -4.88
N SER A 164 5.18 -23.53 -4.72
CA SER A 164 5.81 -23.63 -3.41
C SER A 164 5.97 -22.27 -2.75
N ASP A 165 6.40 -21.24 -3.49
CA ASP A 165 6.51 -19.88 -2.95
C ASP A 165 5.14 -19.36 -2.53
N PHE A 166 4.14 -19.60 -3.38
CA PHE A 166 2.76 -19.25 -3.09
C PHE A 166 2.26 -19.88 -1.79
N ALA A 167 2.42 -21.19 -1.61
CA ALA A 167 2.02 -21.89 -0.39
C ALA A 167 2.76 -21.35 0.86
N VAL A 168 4.06 -21.06 0.74
CA VAL A 168 4.87 -20.53 1.85
C VAL A 168 4.40 -19.12 2.24
N ILE A 169 4.17 -18.24 1.26
CA ILE A 169 3.71 -16.87 1.51
C ILE A 169 2.34 -16.90 2.19
N LEU A 170 1.37 -17.64 1.64
CA LEU A 170 0.04 -17.74 2.23
C LEU A 170 0.08 -18.28 3.67
N SER A 171 0.84 -19.34 3.90
CA SER A 171 1.01 -19.93 5.23
C SER A 171 1.59 -18.92 6.23
N LYS A 172 2.65 -18.21 5.86
CA LYS A 172 3.24 -17.16 6.71
C LYS A 172 2.25 -16.04 7.01
N THR A 173 1.52 -15.56 5.99
CA THR A 173 0.53 -14.49 6.16
C THR A 173 -0.60 -14.90 7.10
N ILE A 174 -1.16 -16.10 6.93
CA ILE A 174 -2.24 -16.62 7.77
C ILE A 174 -1.75 -16.85 9.20
N ASN A 175 -0.60 -17.49 9.37
CA ASN A 175 -0.06 -17.81 10.70
C ASN A 175 0.31 -16.55 11.47
N TYR A 176 0.94 -15.57 10.81
CA TYR A 176 1.24 -14.27 11.43
C TYR A 176 -0.02 -13.55 11.93
N ALA A 177 -1.12 -13.64 11.20
CA ALA A 177 -2.36 -12.97 11.60
C ALA A 177 -3.15 -13.75 12.67
N ARG A 178 -3.05 -15.08 12.71
CA ARG A 178 -3.81 -15.93 13.64
C ARG A 178 -3.11 -16.12 14.97
N ASP A 179 -1.81 -16.38 14.95
CA ASP A 179 -1.04 -16.69 16.15
C ASP A 179 0.43 -16.27 15.97
N PRO A 180 0.72 -14.96 15.93
CA PRO A 180 2.08 -14.47 15.72
C PRO A 180 3.00 -14.82 16.88
N LEU A 181 2.47 -15.10 18.07
CA LEU A 181 3.24 -15.32 19.30
C LEU A 181 3.43 -16.80 19.64
N ALA A 182 2.99 -17.72 18.77
CA ALA A 182 3.02 -19.17 19.00
C ALA A 182 4.40 -19.70 19.41
N TYR A 183 5.47 -19.12 18.83
CA TYR A 183 6.85 -19.61 18.97
C TYR A 183 7.73 -18.72 19.84
N ASP A 184 7.52 -17.40 19.79
CA ASP A 184 8.23 -16.41 20.58
C ASP A 184 7.21 -15.34 21.00
N SER A 185 7.07 -15.09 22.29
CA SER A 185 6.11 -14.11 22.79
C SER A 185 6.62 -12.67 22.73
N GLY A 186 7.92 -12.47 22.51
CA GLY A 186 8.60 -11.18 22.61
C GLY A 186 9.40 -10.82 21.37
N TRP A 187 8.98 -11.29 20.18
CA TRP A 187 9.63 -10.85 18.93
C TRP A 187 8.95 -9.65 18.29
N LEU A 188 7.65 -9.43 18.55
CA LEU A 188 6.89 -8.32 17.97
C LEU A 188 7.28 -6.94 18.54
N ASP A 189 7.87 -6.91 19.73
CA ASP A 189 8.37 -5.71 20.40
C ASP A 189 9.88 -5.49 20.15
N ARG A 190 10.49 -6.25 19.23
CA ARG A 190 11.87 -6.07 18.79
C ARG A 190 11.94 -5.55 17.37
N GLY A 191 12.87 -4.64 17.10
CA GLY A 191 13.06 -4.05 15.78
C GLY A 191 14.53 -4.04 15.33
N LEU A 192 14.73 -3.91 14.02
CA LEU A 192 16.03 -3.73 13.40
C LEU A 192 15.97 -2.53 12.46
N ILE A 193 16.89 -1.59 12.64
CA ILE A 193 17.06 -0.44 11.76
C ILE A 193 18.39 -0.55 11.04
N VAL A 194 18.36 -0.43 9.71
CA VAL A 194 19.55 -0.51 8.86
C VAL A 194 19.73 0.78 8.10
N ALA A 195 20.94 1.35 8.12
CA ALA A 195 21.25 2.54 7.31
C ALA A 195 22.66 2.56 6.72
N GLY A 196 22.76 3.16 5.54
CA GLY A 196 23.99 3.34 4.79
C GLY A 196 24.31 4.82 4.55
N ASN A 197 25.40 5.32 5.11
CA ASN A 197 26.00 6.59 4.71
C ASN A 197 26.91 6.33 3.51
N TYR A 198 26.33 6.28 2.32
CA TYR A 198 27.07 5.98 1.09
C TYR A 198 26.91 7.08 0.05
N SER A 199 28.02 7.42 -0.61
CA SER A 199 28.06 8.24 -1.81
C SER A 199 29.31 7.91 -2.61
N ASN A 200 29.19 7.97 -3.94
CA ASN A 200 30.33 7.88 -4.85
C ASN A 200 31.15 9.18 -4.92
N THR A 201 30.66 10.25 -4.30
CA THR A 201 31.29 11.58 -4.28
C THR A 201 31.24 12.19 -2.89
N TYR A 202 32.22 13.03 -2.55
CA TYR A 202 32.19 13.82 -1.32
C TYR A 202 31.25 15.03 -1.45
N PRO A 203 30.62 15.46 -0.35
CA PRO A 203 30.69 14.90 1.01
C PRO A 203 29.86 13.62 1.17
N ILE A 204 30.33 12.68 2.01
CA ILE A 204 29.57 11.47 2.36
C ILE A 204 28.35 11.89 3.20
N PRO A 205 27.12 11.45 2.85
CA PRO A 205 25.92 11.86 3.55
C PRO A 205 25.93 11.37 4.99
N ILE A 206 25.30 12.13 5.87
CA ILE A 206 25.16 11.78 7.29
C ILE A 206 23.72 11.37 7.62
N THR A 207 22.77 11.93 6.89
CA THR A 207 21.34 11.89 7.21
C THR A 207 20.75 10.48 7.30
N PRO A 208 21.14 9.46 6.51
CA PRO A 208 20.58 8.11 6.67
C PRO A 208 20.73 7.55 8.09
N LYS A 209 21.91 7.71 8.69
CA LYS A 209 22.14 7.29 10.08
C LYS A 209 21.41 8.15 11.10
N TRP A 210 21.41 9.47 10.91
CA TRP A 210 20.72 10.38 11.84
C TRP A 210 19.21 10.12 11.87
N THR A 211 18.59 9.96 10.70
CA THR A 211 17.17 9.57 10.60
C THR A 211 16.92 8.21 11.23
N SER A 212 17.87 7.26 11.09
CA SER A 212 17.77 5.93 11.70
C SER A 212 17.88 5.96 13.23
N TYR A 213 18.75 6.81 13.78
CA TYR A 213 18.81 7.01 15.22
C TYR A 213 17.54 7.65 15.76
N TRP A 214 17.03 8.67 15.07
CA TRP A 214 15.76 9.27 15.43
C TRP A 214 14.64 8.22 15.43
N LEU A 215 14.50 7.43 14.35
CA LEU A 215 13.50 6.37 14.29
C LEU A 215 13.68 5.31 15.40
N ARG A 216 14.93 4.95 15.74
CA ARG A 216 15.21 4.04 16.86
C ARG A 216 14.62 4.59 18.15
N ASP A 217 14.89 5.85 18.43
CA ASP A 217 14.48 6.49 19.68
C ASP A 217 12.96 6.64 19.73
N GLU A 218 12.30 6.98 18.62
CA GLU A 218 10.84 6.98 18.52
C GLU A 218 10.23 5.60 18.78
N LEU A 219 10.81 4.52 18.24
CA LEU A 219 10.29 3.16 18.47
C LEU A 219 10.48 2.73 19.93
N LEU A 220 11.60 3.06 20.56
CA LEU A 220 11.83 2.79 21.97
C LEU A 220 10.88 3.60 22.87
N ASP A 221 10.66 4.87 22.57
CA ASP A 221 9.70 5.73 23.30
C ASP A 221 8.26 5.23 23.13
N TYR A 222 7.91 4.73 21.94
CA TYR A 222 6.62 4.10 21.68
C TYR A 222 6.40 2.80 22.48
N GLY A 223 7.48 2.15 22.94
CA GLY A 223 7.42 1.00 23.84
C GLY A 223 8.00 -0.30 23.28
N TYR A 224 8.76 -0.27 22.19
CA TYR A 224 9.55 -1.44 21.78
C TYR A 224 10.60 -1.77 22.86
N SER A 225 10.79 -3.06 23.16
CA SER A 225 11.71 -3.50 24.21
C SER A 225 13.17 -3.47 23.78
N GLN A 226 13.43 -3.64 22.48
CA GLN A 226 14.77 -3.62 21.91
C GLN A 226 14.73 -3.17 20.45
N ILE A 227 15.59 -2.23 20.08
CA ILE A 227 15.83 -1.88 18.68
C ILE A 227 17.32 -1.99 18.38
N ASP A 228 17.69 -2.94 17.52
CA ASP A 228 19.05 -3.07 17.03
C ASP A 228 19.29 -2.14 15.83
N THR A 229 20.56 -1.73 15.67
CA THR A 229 20.98 -0.90 14.54
C THR A 229 22.14 -1.53 13.80
N VAL A 230 22.08 -1.60 12.48
CA VAL A 230 23.17 -2.08 11.61
C VAL A 230 23.51 -1.00 10.59
N PHE A 231 24.75 -0.53 10.61
CA PHE A 231 25.16 0.61 9.78
C PHE A 231 26.31 0.31 8.82
N TYR A 232 26.24 0.91 7.64
CA TYR A 232 27.31 0.94 6.66
C TYR A 232 27.77 2.38 6.37
N PRO A 233 29.07 2.69 6.36
CA PRO A 233 30.15 1.92 6.98
C PRO A 233 29.92 1.84 8.50
N PRO A 234 30.40 0.80 9.22
CA PRO A 234 30.06 0.60 10.63
C PRO A 234 30.54 1.73 11.56
N VAL A 235 31.69 2.35 11.26
CA VAL A 235 32.33 3.35 12.13
C VAL A 235 32.25 4.79 11.63
N GLN A 236 31.90 5.01 10.35
CA GLN A 236 31.95 6.35 9.75
C GLN A 236 30.63 7.08 9.97
N GLN A 237 30.68 8.26 10.60
CA GLN A 237 29.51 9.12 10.87
C GLN A 237 29.04 9.92 9.63
N GLY A 238 29.86 9.95 8.56
CA GLY A 238 29.66 10.78 7.36
C GLY A 238 30.44 12.10 7.45
N ALA A 239 30.09 13.11 6.64
CA ALA A 239 30.68 14.46 6.71
C ALA A 239 30.37 15.20 8.03
N PRO A 240 31.16 16.23 8.43
CA PRO A 240 30.76 17.10 9.53
C PRO A 240 29.40 17.75 9.25
N TYR A 241 28.63 18.06 10.30
CA TYR A 241 27.36 18.78 10.17
C TYR A 241 27.53 20.01 9.27
N ILE A 242 26.59 20.22 8.36
CA ILE A 242 26.52 21.46 7.59
C ILE A 242 26.10 22.55 8.57
N ILE A 243 27.07 23.27 9.13
CA ILE A 243 26.85 24.49 9.88
C ILE A 243 26.65 25.57 8.82
N GLN A 244 25.42 26.04 8.64
CA GLN A 244 25.13 27.27 7.88
C GLN A 244 25.26 28.47 8.81
#